data_AF-A0A961K4E2-F1
#
_entry.id   AF-A0A961K4E2-F1
#
_cell.length_a   1.000
_cell.length_b   1.000
_cell.length_c   1.000
_cell.angle_alpha   90.00
_cell.angle_beta   90.00
_cell.angle_gamma   90.00
#
_symmetry.space_group_name_H-M   'P 1'
#
loop_
_entity.id
_entity.type
_entity.pdbx_description
1 polymer ?
#
loop_
_entity_poly.entity_id
_entity_poly.type
_entity_poly.pdbx_seq_one_letter_code
_entity_poly.pdbx_strand_id
1 'polypeptide(L)'
;ERLGWRGGRVLEPGIGTGLFPALMPEAFHDASFFTGVELDPVTARIARLLQPVARIIEGDFARTDLPGHFDLAIGNPPFSNRTVRSDRAYRSMGLRLHDYFIARSVDLLKPGALADFVTSSGTMDKADAAAREHIAKSADLIAAIRLPEGSFWQDAGTDVVVDILFFRKRKPGEPQGDANWLDLAEVVPVSEDSDAIRVNRWFADHPDHVLGRHATTSGPFGETYTCLPSGSDLKVDLDAAILSLPDALYDGEPDAIDVDLELGASLTDIVRTEDAHVREGSFVFDASRGLMQVLDGTLAPVPVRKGRSGEGFSEKQINIVRKLIPVRDAVRAVLKAQETDQPWRDLQVKLRIAWSSFVRGFGPINHTRVSITENEATGETRETHRRPNLQPFLDDPDCWLVASIENYDLDTDTAKPGPIFSERVIAPPSPPVITSAADALAVVLNERGHVDIDHIAELLHEDGETVIGELGSAIYRDPADGSWQTSDAYLSGPVRDKLAIAEAAAELDPAYSRNVEALEGVQPADLSPSEITARLGAPWIPASDVVDFVKETMGTDIRIRHMPELASWTVDARMLAYRAEGTSEWGTKRRHAGELLADALNSRIP
;
A
#
# COMPACT_ATOMS: atom_id res chain seq x y z
N GLU A 1 -23.66 -17.74 0.78
CA GLU A 1 -24.90 -18.48 0.41
C GLU A 1 -26.14 -17.59 0.38
N ARG A 2 -26.55 -16.97 1.49
CA ARG A 2 -27.74 -16.10 1.60
C ARG A 2 -27.90 -15.08 0.46
N LEU A 3 -26.82 -14.32 0.18
CA LEU A 3 -26.80 -13.33 -0.88
C LEU A 3 -26.84 -13.92 -2.31
N GLY A 4 -26.86 -15.24 -2.47
CA GLY A 4 -26.97 -15.93 -3.76
C GLY A 4 -25.69 -15.97 -4.59
N TRP A 5 -24.51 -15.78 -3.96
CA TRP A 5 -23.22 -15.89 -4.64
C TRP A 5 -22.99 -17.30 -5.20
N ARG A 6 -22.41 -17.40 -6.41
CA ARG A 6 -22.35 -18.63 -7.21
C ARG A 6 -20.93 -19.08 -7.58
N GLY A 7 -19.91 -18.50 -6.95
CA GLY A 7 -18.50 -18.70 -7.32
C GLY A 7 -17.98 -17.61 -8.28
N GLY A 8 -16.81 -17.85 -8.87
CA GLY A 8 -16.12 -16.90 -9.76
C GLY A 8 -14.74 -16.50 -9.23
N ARG A 9 -14.22 -15.38 -9.74
CA ARG A 9 -12.91 -14.87 -9.31
C ARG A 9 -13.03 -14.13 -7.97
N VAL A 10 -12.21 -14.54 -7.00
CA VAL A 10 -12.20 -13.97 -5.66
C VAL A 10 -10.92 -13.16 -5.45
N LEU A 11 -11.05 -11.92 -5.02
CA LEU A 11 -9.92 -11.10 -4.58
C LEU A 11 -9.83 -11.11 -3.06
N GLU A 12 -8.65 -11.43 -2.54
CA GLU A 12 -8.28 -11.12 -1.16
C GLU A 12 -7.08 -10.14 -1.14
N PRO A 13 -7.29 -8.86 -0.79
CA PRO A 13 -6.28 -7.82 -0.96
C PRO A 13 -5.13 -7.87 0.07
N GLY A 14 -5.25 -8.70 1.11
CA GLY A 14 -4.26 -8.92 2.17
C GLY A 14 -4.36 -10.34 2.67
N ILE A 15 -3.89 -11.31 1.88
CA ILE A 15 -4.22 -12.73 2.04
C ILE A 15 -3.66 -13.40 3.29
N GLY A 16 -2.60 -12.84 3.89
CA GLY A 16 -1.92 -13.50 4.99
C GLY A 16 -1.53 -14.92 4.58
N THR A 17 -1.82 -15.89 5.45
CA THR A 17 -1.59 -17.32 5.19
C THR A 17 -2.70 -18.00 4.39
N GLY A 18 -3.74 -17.27 3.95
CA GLY A 18 -4.84 -17.81 3.15
C GLY A 18 -5.93 -18.51 3.95
N LEU A 19 -6.37 -17.92 5.07
CA LEU A 19 -7.43 -18.51 5.90
C LEU A 19 -8.82 -18.49 5.24
N PHE A 20 -9.16 -17.42 4.51
CA PHE A 20 -10.44 -17.34 3.79
C PHE A 20 -10.63 -18.48 2.78
N PRO A 21 -9.70 -18.75 1.86
CA PRO A 21 -9.82 -19.91 0.98
C PRO A 21 -9.78 -21.23 1.77
N ALA A 22 -8.97 -21.35 2.82
CA ALA A 22 -8.87 -22.58 3.62
C ALA A 22 -10.16 -22.94 4.37
N LEU A 23 -10.92 -21.95 4.83
CA LEU A 23 -12.14 -22.13 5.62
C LEU A 23 -13.43 -21.98 4.79
N MET A 24 -13.31 -21.69 3.49
CA MET A 24 -14.44 -21.58 2.59
C MET A 24 -15.13 -22.95 2.44
N PRO A 25 -16.48 -23.03 2.46
CA PRO A 25 -17.18 -24.28 2.21
C PRO A 25 -16.80 -24.87 0.85
N GLU A 26 -16.62 -26.19 0.80
CA GLU A 26 -16.11 -26.94 -0.38
C GLU A 26 -16.84 -26.59 -1.68
N ALA A 27 -18.17 -26.50 -1.65
CA ALA A 27 -18.98 -26.14 -2.83
C ALA A 27 -18.66 -24.75 -3.40
N PHE A 28 -18.25 -23.79 -2.56
CA PHE A 28 -17.83 -22.47 -3.00
C PHE A 28 -16.36 -22.45 -3.37
N HIS A 29 -15.52 -23.17 -2.62
CA HIS A 29 -14.10 -23.30 -2.92
C HIS A 29 -13.88 -23.84 -4.34
N ASP A 30 -14.56 -24.94 -4.71
CA ASP A 30 -14.43 -25.58 -6.03
C ASP A 30 -14.98 -24.72 -7.18
N ALA A 31 -15.90 -23.82 -6.87
CA ALA A 31 -16.49 -22.88 -7.83
C ALA A 31 -15.70 -21.56 -7.92
N SER A 32 -14.56 -21.44 -7.25
CA SER A 32 -13.85 -20.17 -7.08
C SER A 32 -12.38 -20.24 -7.48
N PHE A 33 -11.86 -19.09 -7.93
CA PHE A 33 -10.44 -18.90 -8.15
C PHE A 33 -9.94 -17.70 -7.36
N PHE A 34 -9.06 -17.96 -6.40
CA PHE A 34 -8.55 -16.93 -5.51
C PHE A 34 -7.34 -16.22 -6.10
N THR A 35 -7.37 -14.90 -6.08
CA THR A 35 -6.20 -14.03 -6.22
C THR A 35 -5.95 -13.34 -4.88
N GLY A 36 -4.85 -13.70 -4.23
CA GLY A 36 -4.41 -13.10 -2.99
C GLY A 36 -3.22 -12.17 -3.20
N VAL A 37 -3.20 -11.04 -2.50
CA VAL A 37 -2.02 -10.16 -2.44
C VAL A 37 -1.49 -10.14 -1.02
N GLU A 38 -0.19 -10.39 -0.84
CA GLU A 38 0.47 -10.34 0.47
C GLU A 38 1.78 -9.55 0.37
N LEU A 39 1.98 -8.63 1.32
CA LEU A 39 3.15 -7.77 1.36
C LEU A 39 4.36 -8.50 1.92
N ASP A 40 4.18 -9.35 2.93
CA ASP A 40 5.28 -10.07 3.57
C ASP A 40 5.72 -11.29 2.73
N PRO A 41 6.98 -11.33 2.24
CA PRO A 41 7.46 -12.43 1.39
C PRO A 41 7.37 -13.81 2.01
N VAL A 42 7.58 -13.92 3.33
CA VAL A 42 7.54 -15.20 4.05
C VAL A 42 6.10 -15.72 4.09
N THR A 43 5.16 -14.86 4.45
CA THR A 43 3.74 -15.15 4.52
C THR A 43 3.18 -15.48 3.13
N ALA A 44 3.58 -14.73 2.09
CA ALA A 44 3.22 -15.03 0.70
C ALA A 44 3.71 -16.42 0.26
N ARG A 45 4.93 -16.82 0.66
CA ARG A 45 5.45 -18.17 0.40
C ARG A 45 4.67 -19.25 1.14
N ILE A 46 4.27 -19.01 2.39
CA ILE A 46 3.43 -19.92 3.16
C ILE A 46 2.05 -20.07 2.49
N ALA A 47 1.41 -18.97 2.12
CA ALA A 47 0.12 -18.99 1.43
C ALA A 47 0.18 -19.77 0.10
N ARG A 48 1.25 -19.62 -0.69
CA ARG A 48 1.46 -20.40 -1.92
C ARG A 48 1.49 -21.91 -1.70
N LEU A 49 2.03 -22.36 -0.56
CA LEU A 49 2.10 -23.78 -0.22
C LEU A 49 0.75 -24.29 0.31
N LEU A 50 0.04 -23.46 1.07
CA LEU A 50 -1.27 -23.81 1.63
C LEU A 50 -2.40 -23.75 0.58
N GLN A 51 -2.27 -22.87 -0.42
CA GLN A 51 -3.29 -22.59 -1.45
C GLN A 51 -2.73 -22.83 -2.85
N PRO A 52 -2.45 -24.09 -3.25
CA PRO A 52 -1.75 -24.41 -4.50
C PRO A 52 -2.54 -24.08 -5.77
N VAL A 53 -3.85 -23.92 -5.67
CA VAL A 53 -4.77 -23.59 -6.78
C VAL A 53 -5.16 -22.11 -6.81
N ALA A 54 -4.53 -21.28 -5.97
CA ALA A 54 -4.74 -19.83 -5.93
C ALA A 54 -3.55 -19.08 -6.55
N ARG A 55 -3.83 -17.89 -7.09
CA ARG A 55 -2.81 -16.93 -7.52
C ARG A 55 -2.38 -16.06 -6.34
N ILE A 56 -1.19 -16.30 -5.82
CA ILE A 56 -0.63 -15.49 -4.72
C ILE A 56 0.42 -14.52 -5.26
N ILE A 57 0.11 -13.22 -5.16
CA ILE A 57 0.97 -12.13 -5.57
C ILE A 57 1.69 -11.60 -4.33
N GLU A 58 3.02 -11.68 -4.35
CA GLU A 58 3.88 -11.04 -3.37
C GLU A 58 4.07 -9.56 -3.77
N GLY A 59 3.63 -8.64 -2.94
CA GLY A 59 3.76 -7.21 -3.19
C GLY A 59 2.80 -6.33 -2.42
N ASP A 60 3.03 -5.01 -2.50
CA ASP A 60 2.15 -4.00 -1.94
C ASP A 60 0.84 -3.94 -2.74
N PHE A 61 -0.30 -4.19 -2.09
CA PHE A 61 -1.62 -4.05 -2.72
C PHE A 61 -1.77 -2.67 -3.37
N ALA A 62 -1.20 -1.61 -2.77
CA ALA A 62 -1.28 -0.26 -3.31
C ALA A 62 -0.53 -0.07 -4.64
N ARG A 63 0.42 -0.95 -4.97
CA ARG A 63 1.24 -0.89 -6.18
C ARG A 63 0.97 -2.03 -7.16
N THR A 64 0.20 -3.03 -6.74
CA THR A 64 -0.09 -4.21 -7.56
C THR A 64 -1.18 -3.88 -8.55
N ASP A 65 -0.91 -3.95 -9.85
CA ASP A 65 -1.96 -3.75 -10.86
C ASP A 65 -2.85 -5.00 -10.95
N LEU A 66 -4.17 -4.80 -10.87
CA LEU A 66 -5.16 -5.88 -10.83
C LEU A 66 -6.32 -5.52 -11.77
N PRO A 67 -6.86 -6.48 -12.54
CA PRO A 67 -7.97 -6.18 -13.43
C PRO A 67 -9.27 -6.06 -12.64
N GLY A 68 -10.15 -5.15 -13.05
CA GLY A 68 -11.48 -4.96 -12.46
C GLY A 68 -12.50 -6.03 -12.86
N HIS A 69 -12.23 -7.29 -12.51
CA HIS A 69 -12.93 -8.47 -13.02
C HIS A 69 -13.29 -9.51 -11.95
N PHE A 70 -13.31 -9.10 -10.67
CA PHE A 70 -13.61 -10.01 -9.56
C PHE A 70 -15.11 -10.12 -9.30
N ASP A 71 -15.56 -11.34 -8.99
CA ASP A 71 -16.94 -11.68 -8.66
C ASP A 71 -17.22 -11.59 -7.14
N LEU A 72 -16.17 -11.66 -6.33
CA LEU A 72 -16.17 -11.42 -4.90
C LEU A 72 -14.85 -10.75 -4.48
N ALA A 73 -14.93 -9.76 -3.60
CA ALA A 73 -13.77 -9.26 -2.86
C ALA A 73 -14.03 -9.49 -1.38
N ILE A 74 -13.17 -10.26 -0.74
CA ILE A 74 -13.32 -10.63 0.66
C ILE A 74 -12.02 -10.36 1.41
N GLY A 75 -12.08 -10.08 2.71
CA GLY A 75 -10.86 -10.06 3.52
C GLY A 75 -10.98 -9.36 4.86
N ASN A 76 -9.86 -9.36 5.57
CA ASN A 76 -9.66 -8.59 6.79
C ASN A 76 -8.56 -7.54 6.56
N PRO A 77 -8.89 -6.34 6.03
CA PRO A 77 -7.91 -5.31 5.73
C PRO A 77 -7.08 -4.92 6.97
N PRO A 78 -5.76 -4.67 6.82
CA PRO A 78 -4.91 -4.36 7.96
C PRO A 78 -5.33 -3.05 8.66
N PHE A 79 -5.52 -3.13 9.98
CA PHE A 79 -5.91 -1.98 10.79
C PHE A 79 -4.72 -1.06 11.03
N SER A 80 -4.63 0.00 10.23
CA SER A 80 -3.62 1.04 10.39
C SER A 80 -4.21 2.43 10.17
N ASN A 81 -3.75 3.39 10.96
CA ASN A 81 -4.00 4.82 10.76
C ASN A 81 -3.09 5.44 9.69
N ARG A 82 -2.22 4.65 9.06
CA ARG A 82 -1.37 5.10 7.95
C ARG A 82 -2.24 5.49 6.76
N THR A 83 -2.05 6.70 6.26
CA THR A 83 -2.63 7.15 4.98
C THR A 83 -1.87 6.58 3.79
N VAL A 84 -2.59 6.04 2.81
CA VAL A 84 -2.01 5.55 1.56
C VAL A 84 -1.77 6.72 0.60
N ARG A 85 -0.52 6.89 0.18
CA ARG A 85 -0.09 7.96 -0.74
C ARG A 85 0.60 7.44 -2.01
N SER A 86 0.86 6.14 -2.07
CA SER A 86 1.56 5.47 -3.17
C SER A 86 0.68 5.32 -4.41
N ASP A 87 -0.63 5.17 -4.25
CA ASP A 87 -1.57 5.01 -5.35
C ASP A 87 -2.10 6.36 -5.85
N ARG A 88 -1.81 6.69 -7.11
CA ARG A 88 -2.18 7.97 -7.74
C ARG A 88 -3.69 8.19 -7.78
N ALA A 89 -4.49 7.14 -7.97
CA ALA A 89 -5.94 7.26 -8.11
C ALA A 89 -6.64 7.62 -6.79
N TYR A 90 -6.06 7.21 -5.65
CA TYR A 90 -6.66 7.40 -4.32
C TYR A 90 -5.90 8.39 -3.44
N ARG A 91 -4.67 8.78 -3.80
CA ARG A 91 -3.81 9.69 -3.00
C ARG A 91 -4.51 11.00 -2.64
N SER A 92 -5.31 11.57 -3.54
CA SER A 92 -6.02 12.83 -3.30
C SER A 92 -7.10 12.73 -2.22
N MET A 93 -7.62 11.53 -1.97
CA MET A 93 -8.66 11.28 -0.96
C MET A 93 -8.08 11.08 0.45
N GLY A 94 -6.76 10.82 0.57
CA GLY A 94 -6.11 10.69 1.88
C GLY A 94 -6.60 9.52 2.74
N LEU A 95 -7.13 8.46 2.12
CA LEU A 95 -7.71 7.31 2.82
C LEU A 95 -6.70 6.61 3.74
N ARG A 96 -7.16 6.18 4.93
CA ARG A 96 -6.38 5.29 5.81
C ARG A 96 -6.26 3.91 5.16
N LEU A 97 -5.30 3.11 5.61
CA LEU A 97 -4.96 1.82 4.99
C LEU A 97 -6.17 0.90 4.83
N HIS A 98 -6.94 0.67 5.90
CA HIS A 98 -8.12 -0.19 5.87
C HIS A 98 -9.23 0.36 4.94
N ASP A 99 -9.49 1.67 4.99
CA ASP A 99 -10.46 2.33 4.10
C ASP A 99 -10.06 2.19 2.62
N TYR A 100 -8.77 2.39 2.35
CA TYR A 100 -8.20 2.27 1.01
C TYR A 100 -8.36 0.85 0.47
N PHE A 101 -8.07 -0.17 1.29
CA PHE A 101 -8.22 -1.57 0.90
C PHE A 101 -9.67 -1.89 0.51
N ILE A 102 -10.65 -1.44 1.30
CA ILE A 102 -12.08 -1.65 1.01
C ILE A 102 -12.47 -0.92 -0.27
N ALA A 103 -12.19 0.38 -0.35
CA ALA A 103 -12.55 1.23 -1.49
C ALA A 103 -11.98 0.69 -2.81
N ARG A 104 -10.68 0.35 -2.81
CA ARG A 104 -10.01 -0.17 -4.00
C ARG A 104 -10.52 -1.56 -4.39
N SER A 105 -10.75 -2.44 -3.43
CA SER A 105 -11.30 -3.76 -3.72
C SER A 105 -12.70 -3.69 -4.32
N VAL A 106 -13.56 -2.79 -3.84
CA VAL A 106 -14.88 -2.51 -4.45
C VAL A 106 -14.72 -2.01 -5.89
N ASP A 107 -13.73 -1.15 -6.17
CA ASP A 107 -13.48 -0.67 -7.53
C ASP A 107 -12.97 -1.78 -8.48
N LEU A 108 -12.33 -2.83 -7.96
CA LEU A 108 -11.88 -4.01 -8.72
C LEU A 108 -12.99 -5.05 -8.97
N LEU A 109 -14.16 -4.90 -8.37
CA LEU A 109 -15.30 -5.80 -8.62
C LEU A 109 -15.92 -5.60 -10.00
N LYS A 110 -16.55 -6.64 -10.53
CA LYS A 110 -17.47 -6.55 -11.67
C LYS A 110 -18.78 -5.87 -11.26
N PRO A 111 -19.51 -5.26 -12.21
CA PRO A 111 -20.92 -4.91 -12.01
C PRO A 111 -21.75 -6.09 -11.51
N GLY A 112 -22.50 -5.91 -10.42
CA GLY A 112 -23.33 -6.93 -9.77
C GLY A 112 -22.59 -7.90 -8.83
N ALA A 113 -21.27 -7.74 -8.68
CA ALA A 113 -20.47 -8.54 -7.77
C ALA A 113 -20.58 -8.05 -6.31
N LEU A 114 -20.09 -8.88 -5.38
CA LEU A 114 -20.18 -8.63 -3.94
C LEU A 114 -18.82 -8.29 -3.33
N ALA A 115 -18.87 -7.53 -2.23
CA ALA A 115 -17.74 -7.33 -1.33
C ALA A 115 -18.13 -7.67 0.11
N ASP A 116 -17.24 -8.33 0.85
CA ASP A 116 -17.42 -8.67 2.26
C ASP A 116 -16.12 -8.38 3.04
N PHE A 117 -16.17 -7.47 4.01
CA PHE A 117 -14.97 -7.07 4.75
C PHE A 117 -15.18 -7.09 6.25
N VAL A 118 -14.19 -7.66 6.94
CA VAL A 118 -14.04 -7.55 8.39
C VAL A 118 -13.17 -6.32 8.67
N THR A 119 -13.71 -5.29 9.30
CA THR A 119 -12.98 -4.04 9.56
C THR A 119 -13.28 -3.45 10.94
N SER A 120 -12.41 -2.58 11.46
CA SER A 120 -12.72 -1.88 12.71
C SER A 120 -13.92 -0.93 12.55
N SER A 121 -14.64 -0.69 13.66
CA SER A 121 -15.76 0.27 13.73
C SER A 121 -15.41 1.66 13.22
N GLY A 122 -14.13 2.04 13.27
CA GLY A 122 -13.62 3.31 12.77
C GLY A 122 -13.91 3.56 11.28
N THR A 123 -14.10 2.52 10.47
CA THR A 123 -14.47 2.66 9.04
C THR A 123 -15.86 3.31 8.90
N MET A 124 -16.82 2.83 9.71
CA MET A 124 -18.22 3.23 9.64
C MET A 124 -18.52 4.46 10.50
N ASP A 125 -17.91 4.58 11.68
CA ASP A 125 -18.27 5.58 12.69
C ASP A 125 -17.48 6.88 12.59
N LYS A 126 -16.36 6.92 11.85
CA LYS A 126 -15.57 8.15 11.72
C LYS A 126 -16.38 9.28 11.08
N ALA A 127 -16.14 10.51 11.54
CA ALA A 127 -16.77 11.71 11.00
C ALA A 127 -16.40 11.99 9.53
N ASP A 128 -15.17 11.64 9.14
CA ASP A 128 -14.72 11.74 7.75
C ASP A 128 -15.40 10.69 6.86
N ALA A 129 -16.37 11.12 6.06
CA ALA A 129 -17.15 10.26 5.18
C ALA A 129 -16.46 9.94 3.85
N ALA A 130 -15.25 10.46 3.55
CA ALA A 130 -14.65 10.38 2.22
C ALA A 130 -14.56 8.94 1.66
N ALA A 131 -14.20 7.96 2.50
CA ALA A 131 -14.17 6.56 2.11
C ALA A 131 -15.56 6.01 1.79
N ARG A 132 -16.55 6.29 2.66
CA ARG A 132 -17.94 5.86 2.50
C ARG A 132 -18.57 6.48 1.26
N GLU A 133 -18.36 7.77 1.05
CA GLU A 133 -18.81 8.50 -0.13
C GLU A 133 -18.19 7.94 -1.41
N HIS A 134 -16.90 7.57 -1.40
CA HIS A 134 -16.26 6.96 -2.55
C HIS A 134 -16.86 5.60 -2.89
N ILE A 135 -17.01 4.71 -1.90
CA ILE A 135 -17.65 3.40 -2.06
C ILE A 135 -19.09 3.57 -2.57
N ALA A 136 -19.83 4.52 -2.01
CA ALA A 136 -21.21 4.80 -2.40
C ALA A 136 -21.37 5.32 -3.84
N LYS A 137 -20.29 5.70 -4.55
CA LYS A 137 -20.36 6.06 -5.99
C LYS A 137 -20.58 4.85 -6.89
N SER A 138 -20.08 3.67 -6.50
CA SER A 138 -20.13 2.46 -7.33
C SER A 138 -20.86 1.28 -6.66
N ALA A 139 -21.03 1.27 -5.34
CA ALA A 139 -21.64 0.17 -4.60
C ALA A 139 -22.72 0.62 -3.60
N ASP A 140 -23.66 -0.29 -3.31
CA ASP A 140 -24.65 -0.17 -2.26
C ASP A 140 -24.20 -0.96 -1.02
N LEU A 141 -24.38 -0.40 0.17
CA LEU A 141 -24.29 -1.15 1.42
C LEU A 141 -25.52 -2.06 1.53
N ILE A 142 -25.31 -3.37 1.53
CA ILE A 142 -26.37 -4.37 1.71
C ILE A 142 -26.70 -4.50 3.18
N ALA A 143 -25.66 -4.65 3.99
CA ALA A 143 -25.75 -4.74 5.42
C ALA A 143 -24.39 -4.47 6.07
N ALA A 144 -24.43 -4.08 7.33
CA ALA A 144 -23.29 -4.16 8.23
C ALA A 144 -23.72 -4.84 9.52
N ILE A 145 -22.83 -5.64 10.12
CA ILE A 145 -23.04 -6.32 11.41
C ILE A 145 -21.90 -5.91 12.34
N ARG A 146 -22.22 -5.42 13.54
CA ARG A 146 -21.22 -5.02 14.53
C ARG A 146 -21.08 -6.08 15.60
N LEU A 147 -19.85 -6.54 15.81
CA LEU A 147 -19.49 -7.52 16.83
C LEU A 147 -19.14 -6.83 18.16
N PRO A 148 -19.31 -7.51 19.31
CA PRO A 148 -18.91 -6.97 20.61
C PRO A 148 -17.38 -6.94 20.77
N GLU A 149 -16.89 -6.15 21.72
CA GLU A 149 -15.48 -6.15 22.13
C GLU A 149 -15.02 -7.56 22.55
N GLY A 150 -13.75 -7.85 22.33
CA GLY A 150 -13.15 -9.15 22.64
C GLY A 150 -13.49 -10.28 21.66
N SER A 151 -14.27 -10.03 20.60
CA SER A 151 -14.62 -11.04 19.58
C SER A 151 -13.40 -11.65 18.88
N PHE A 152 -12.28 -10.91 18.82
CA PHE A 152 -11.01 -11.36 18.25
C PHE A 152 -9.90 -11.54 19.31
N TRP A 153 -10.24 -11.54 20.61
CA TRP A 153 -9.25 -11.61 21.68
C TRP A 153 -8.44 -12.91 21.66
N GLN A 154 -9.10 -14.05 21.45
CA GLN A 154 -8.45 -15.36 21.49
C GLN A 154 -7.43 -15.56 20.36
N ASP A 155 -7.75 -15.08 19.15
CA ASP A 155 -6.95 -15.32 17.95
C ASP A 155 -5.99 -14.16 17.61
N ALA A 156 -6.38 -12.91 17.90
CA ALA A 156 -5.64 -11.71 17.51
C ALA A 156 -5.24 -10.79 18.69
N GLY A 157 -5.64 -11.12 19.92
CA GLY A 157 -5.22 -10.39 21.13
C GLY A 157 -5.70 -8.94 21.19
N THR A 158 -6.85 -8.62 20.59
CA THR A 158 -7.38 -7.25 20.52
C THR A 158 -8.85 -7.18 20.93
N ASP A 159 -9.19 -6.11 21.66
CA ASP A 159 -10.56 -5.76 22.05
C ASP A 159 -11.21 -4.73 21.10
N VAL A 160 -10.60 -4.49 19.94
CA VAL A 160 -11.15 -3.57 18.93
C VAL A 160 -12.54 -4.06 18.50
N VAL A 161 -13.50 -3.13 18.48
CA VAL A 161 -14.83 -3.39 17.92
C VAL A 161 -14.72 -3.56 16.42
N VAL A 162 -15.28 -4.65 15.92
CA VAL A 162 -15.21 -5.04 14.51
C VAL A 162 -16.59 -5.05 13.89
N ASP A 163 -16.66 -4.55 12.66
CA ASP A 163 -17.82 -4.58 11.79
C ASP A 163 -17.55 -5.53 10.61
N ILE A 164 -18.57 -6.30 10.22
CA ILE A 164 -18.61 -7.08 8.98
C ILE A 164 -19.47 -6.31 8.00
N LEU A 165 -18.91 -5.92 6.87
CA LEU A 165 -19.54 -5.04 5.89
C LEU A 165 -19.83 -5.78 4.58
N PHE A 166 -21.09 -5.77 4.14
CA PHE A 166 -21.53 -6.40 2.91
C PHE A 166 -21.92 -5.33 1.88
N PHE A 167 -21.30 -5.38 0.71
CA PHE A 167 -21.56 -4.45 -0.39
C PHE A 167 -21.95 -5.19 -1.67
N ARG A 168 -22.78 -4.54 -2.49
CA ARG A 168 -23.04 -4.95 -3.89
C ARG A 168 -22.59 -3.84 -4.82
N LYS A 169 -21.74 -4.16 -5.80
CA LYS A 169 -21.39 -3.23 -6.86
C LYS A 169 -22.56 -3.05 -7.81
N ARG A 170 -23.00 -1.82 -8.02
CA ARG A 170 -24.13 -1.51 -8.90
C ARG A 170 -23.78 -1.78 -10.36
N LYS A 171 -24.80 -2.12 -11.14
CA LYS A 171 -24.67 -2.19 -12.60
C LYS A 171 -24.70 -0.79 -13.23
N PRO A 172 -24.01 -0.58 -14.36
CA PRO A 172 -24.11 0.67 -15.10
C PRO A 172 -25.57 1.02 -15.38
N GLY A 173 -26.00 2.21 -14.94
CA GLY A 173 -27.36 2.71 -15.11
C GLY A 173 -28.35 2.32 -14.00
N GLU A 174 -27.96 1.52 -13.01
CA GLU A 174 -28.77 1.36 -11.80
C GLU A 174 -28.75 2.65 -10.97
N PRO A 175 -29.91 3.06 -10.41
CA PRO A 175 -29.94 4.19 -9.49
C PRO A 175 -29.13 3.89 -8.24
N GLN A 176 -28.59 4.93 -7.62
CA GLN A 176 -27.98 4.82 -6.31
C GLN A 176 -29.02 4.31 -5.29
N GLY A 177 -28.64 3.33 -4.47
CA GLY A 177 -29.45 2.84 -3.37
C GLY A 177 -29.54 3.83 -2.20
N ASP A 178 -29.89 3.33 -1.02
CA ASP A 178 -29.95 4.17 0.17
C ASP A 178 -28.56 4.72 0.53
N ALA A 179 -28.48 6.03 0.69
CA ALA A 179 -27.27 6.76 1.07
C ALA A 179 -27.28 7.24 2.53
N ASN A 180 -28.33 6.93 3.30
CA ASN A 180 -28.44 7.35 4.71
C ASN A 180 -27.28 6.84 5.57
N TRP A 181 -26.71 5.67 5.24
CA TRP A 181 -25.55 5.10 5.93
C TRP A 181 -24.26 5.92 5.77
N LEU A 182 -24.23 6.95 4.92
CA LEU A 182 -23.09 7.87 4.85
C LEU A 182 -22.98 8.73 6.13
N ASP A 183 -24.12 9.00 6.76
CA ASP A 183 -24.26 9.87 7.91
C ASP A 183 -24.01 9.16 9.25
N LEU A 184 -23.79 9.97 10.27
CA LEU A 184 -23.73 9.52 11.67
C LEU A 184 -25.00 9.92 12.43
N ALA A 185 -25.50 8.99 13.23
CA ALA A 185 -26.65 9.15 14.11
C ALA A 185 -26.22 9.10 15.58
N GLU A 186 -26.93 9.84 16.42
CA GLU A 186 -26.78 9.73 17.87
C GLU A 186 -27.62 8.56 18.38
N VAL A 187 -26.99 7.62 19.10
CA VAL A 187 -27.64 6.43 19.68
C VAL A 187 -27.70 6.47 21.20
N VAL A 188 -26.78 7.22 21.83
CA VAL A 188 -26.84 7.54 23.26
C VAL A 188 -26.65 9.05 23.38
N PRO A 189 -27.62 9.78 23.97
CA PRO A 189 -27.53 11.22 24.10
C PRO A 189 -26.46 11.63 25.12
N VAL A 190 -26.02 12.88 25.04
CA VAL A 190 -25.13 13.49 26.04
C VAL A 190 -25.76 13.34 27.43
N SER A 191 -24.98 12.87 28.40
CA SER A 191 -25.35 12.83 29.81
C SER A 191 -24.41 13.73 30.62
N GLU A 192 -24.68 13.93 31.92
CA GLU A 192 -23.76 14.67 32.80
C GLU A 192 -22.38 14.01 32.89
N ASP A 193 -22.30 12.69 32.63
CA ASP A 193 -21.11 11.85 32.84
C ASP A 193 -20.49 11.31 31.53
N SER A 194 -21.08 11.58 30.36
CA SER A 194 -20.60 11.02 29.09
C SER A 194 -21.00 11.85 27.87
N ASP A 195 -20.09 12.00 26.91
CA ASP A 195 -20.42 12.56 25.59
C ASP A 195 -21.45 11.69 24.84
N ALA A 196 -22.12 12.28 23.85
CA ALA A 196 -23.04 11.56 22.99
C ALA A 196 -22.30 10.48 22.19
N ILE A 197 -22.84 9.26 22.17
CA ILE A 197 -22.34 8.20 21.30
C ILE A 197 -22.98 8.38 19.93
N ARG A 198 -22.12 8.70 18.95
CA ARG A 198 -22.49 8.77 17.55
C ARG A 198 -21.91 7.58 16.80
N VAL A 199 -22.76 6.84 16.10
CA VAL A 199 -22.39 5.71 15.27
C VAL A 199 -22.90 5.93 13.85
N ASN A 200 -22.44 5.11 12.91
CA ASN A 200 -23.01 5.11 11.58
C ASN A 200 -24.54 4.95 11.60
N ARG A 201 -25.25 5.74 10.78
CA ARG A 201 -26.71 5.71 10.68
C ARG A 201 -27.26 4.31 10.44
N TRP A 202 -26.55 3.47 9.66
CA TRP A 202 -26.93 2.08 9.47
C TRP A 202 -27.14 1.34 10.80
N PHE A 203 -26.18 1.42 11.73
CA PHE A 203 -26.29 0.74 13.02
C PHE A 203 -27.35 1.34 13.94
N ALA A 204 -27.62 2.64 13.80
CA ALA A 204 -28.70 3.29 14.55
C ALA A 204 -30.09 2.85 14.05
N ASP A 205 -30.25 2.67 12.74
CA ASP A 205 -31.50 2.28 12.11
C ASP A 205 -31.71 0.74 12.15
N HIS A 206 -30.63 -0.04 12.32
CA HIS A 206 -30.61 -1.50 12.41
C HIS A 206 -29.97 -2.01 13.72
N PRO A 207 -30.58 -1.75 14.90
CA PRO A 207 -30.01 -2.16 16.19
C PRO A 207 -29.91 -3.68 16.37
N ASP A 208 -30.71 -4.45 15.63
CA ASP A 208 -30.66 -5.92 15.55
C ASP A 208 -29.38 -6.45 14.89
N HIS A 209 -28.65 -5.59 14.16
CA HIS A 209 -27.35 -5.90 13.57
C HIS A 209 -26.18 -5.46 14.46
N VAL A 210 -26.44 -4.98 15.67
CA VAL A 210 -25.44 -4.67 16.69
C VAL A 210 -25.48 -5.78 17.74
N LEU A 211 -24.51 -6.70 17.71
CA LEU A 211 -24.49 -7.91 18.55
C LEU A 211 -23.93 -7.63 19.96
N GLY A 212 -24.38 -6.53 20.55
CA GLY A 212 -23.90 -6.02 21.82
C GLY A 212 -24.58 -4.70 22.17
N ARG A 213 -23.95 -3.92 23.05
CA ARG A 213 -24.48 -2.64 23.51
C ARG A 213 -23.46 -1.53 23.30
N HIS A 214 -23.87 -0.47 22.61
CA HIS A 214 -23.09 0.76 22.50
C HIS A 214 -22.71 1.29 23.89
N ALA A 215 -21.42 1.53 24.09
CA ALA A 215 -20.88 2.09 25.31
C ALA A 215 -19.58 2.87 25.02
N THR A 216 -19.07 3.56 26.03
CA THR A 216 -17.71 4.09 26.03
C THR A 216 -16.86 3.27 26.99
N THR A 217 -15.59 3.11 26.66
CA THR A 217 -14.56 2.53 27.52
C THR A 217 -13.33 3.43 27.54
N SER A 218 -12.48 3.26 28.53
CA SER A 218 -11.26 4.05 28.66
C SER A 218 -10.15 3.42 27.80
N GLY A 219 -9.75 4.12 26.73
CA GLY A 219 -8.60 3.77 25.91
C GLY A 219 -7.34 4.58 26.26
N PRO A 220 -6.19 4.29 25.63
CA PRO A 220 -4.91 5.00 25.85
C PRO A 220 -4.96 6.50 25.55
N PHE A 221 -5.92 6.93 24.71
CA PHE A 221 -6.07 8.31 24.24
C PHE A 221 -7.32 9.01 24.80
N GLY A 222 -7.97 8.42 25.81
CA GLY A 222 -9.22 8.93 26.40
C GLY A 222 -10.40 7.96 26.24
N GLU A 223 -11.60 8.43 26.51
CA GLU A 223 -12.81 7.65 26.26
C GLU A 223 -12.93 7.34 24.76
N THR A 224 -13.14 6.06 24.46
CA THR A 224 -13.35 5.58 23.12
C THR A 224 -14.64 4.76 23.07
N TYR A 225 -15.26 4.75 21.90
CA TYR A 225 -16.40 3.89 21.66
C TYR A 225 -16.05 2.41 21.84
N THR A 226 -16.96 1.65 22.45
CA THR A 226 -16.95 0.18 22.49
C THR A 226 -18.35 -0.41 22.28
N CYS A 227 -18.42 -1.71 22.03
CA CYS A 227 -19.64 -2.50 21.94
C CYS A 227 -19.59 -3.62 22.99
N LEU A 228 -20.23 -3.42 24.14
CA LEU A 228 -20.18 -4.39 25.23
C LEU A 228 -20.95 -5.68 24.87
N PRO A 229 -20.45 -6.86 25.24
CA PRO A 229 -21.17 -8.12 25.03
C PRO A 229 -22.53 -8.12 25.75
N SER A 230 -23.56 -8.65 25.09
CA SER A 230 -24.92 -8.80 25.63
C SER A 230 -25.08 -10.01 26.56
N GLY A 231 -24.06 -10.86 26.69
CA GLY A 231 -24.08 -12.10 27.49
C GLY A 231 -24.76 -13.29 26.81
N SER A 232 -25.23 -13.11 25.56
CA SER A 232 -25.73 -14.15 24.67
C SER A 232 -24.58 -14.84 23.91
N ASP A 233 -24.87 -15.98 23.28
CA ASP A 233 -23.90 -16.71 22.48
C ASP A 233 -23.69 -15.98 21.14
N LEU A 234 -22.48 -15.43 20.95
CA LEU A 234 -22.12 -14.65 19.77
C LEU A 234 -22.36 -15.40 18.45
N LYS A 235 -22.12 -16.72 18.44
CA LYS A 235 -22.31 -17.52 17.22
C LYS A 235 -23.80 -17.56 16.86
N VAL A 236 -24.67 -17.74 17.85
CA VAL A 236 -26.13 -17.78 17.64
C VAL A 236 -26.65 -16.43 17.14
N ASP A 237 -26.16 -15.34 17.74
CA ASP A 237 -26.57 -13.99 17.38
C ASP A 237 -26.07 -13.62 15.96
N LEU A 238 -24.84 -14.00 15.63
CA LEU A 238 -24.28 -13.80 14.29
C LEU A 238 -25.03 -14.64 13.24
N ASP A 239 -25.33 -15.90 13.53
CA ASP A 239 -26.13 -16.76 12.65
C ASP A 239 -27.51 -16.11 12.39
N ALA A 240 -28.15 -15.54 13.41
CA ALA A 240 -29.43 -14.83 13.27
C ALA A 240 -29.32 -13.57 12.40
N ALA A 241 -28.28 -12.75 12.59
CA ALA A 241 -28.02 -11.56 11.77
C ALA A 241 -27.65 -11.91 10.32
N ILE A 242 -26.98 -13.03 10.07
CA ILE A 242 -26.73 -13.51 8.70
C ILE A 242 -28.03 -13.96 8.03
N LEU A 243 -28.94 -14.59 8.78
CA LEU A 243 -30.24 -15.01 8.26
C LEU A 243 -31.20 -13.84 7.98
N SER A 244 -31.04 -12.69 8.63
CA SER A 244 -31.82 -11.48 8.32
C SER A 244 -31.38 -10.79 7.03
N LEU A 245 -30.18 -11.10 6.51
CA LEU A 245 -29.70 -10.53 5.26
C LEU A 245 -30.66 -10.82 4.10
N PRO A 246 -30.77 -9.90 3.12
CA PRO A 246 -31.57 -10.11 1.92
C PRO A 246 -31.14 -11.35 1.15
N ASP A 247 -32.11 -12.02 0.53
CA ASP A 247 -31.86 -13.19 -0.30
C ASP A 247 -31.49 -12.79 -1.74
N ALA A 248 -30.53 -13.52 -2.32
CA ALA A 248 -30.25 -13.55 -3.76
C ALA A 248 -30.00 -12.18 -4.43
N LEU A 249 -29.24 -11.30 -3.77
CA LEU A 249 -28.82 -10.01 -4.33
C LEU A 249 -27.64 -10.10 -5.31
N TYR A 250 -26.89 -11.21 -5.29
CA TYR A 250 -25.82 -11.42 -6.26
C TYR A 250 -26.37 -11.56 -7.67
N ASP A 251 -26.00 -10.61 -8.51
CA ASP A 251 -26.41 -10.54 -9.89
C ASP A 251 -25.21 -10.38 -10.84
N GLY A 252 -24.02 -10.75 -10.36
CA GLY A 252 -22.88 -11.05 -11.20
C GLY A 252 -23.13 -12.29 -12.04
N GLU A 253 -22.56 -12.30 -13.25
CA GLU A 253 -22.47 -13.47 -14.10
C GLU A 253 -21.03 -13.96 -14.03
N PRO A 254 -20.72 -14.97 -13.19
CA PRO A 254 -19.35 -15.45 -13.05
C PRO A 254 -18.94 -16.11 -14.36
N ASP A 255 -17.75 -15.74 -14.86
CA ASP A 255 -17.19 -16.38 -16.05
C ASP A 255 -16.75 -17.80 -15.71
N ALA A 256 -16.69 -18.67 -16.73
CA ALA A 256 -16.05 -19.97 -16.57
C ALA A 256 -14.58 -19.78 -16.15
N ILE A 257 -14.19 -20.44 -15.07
CA ILE A 257 -12.83 -20.44 -14.55
C ILE A 257 -12.08 -21.58 -15.22
N ASP A 258 -11.02 -21.24 -15.95
CA ASP A 258 -10.05 -22.22 -16.41
C ASP A 258 -8.79 -22.07 -15.56
N VAL A 259 -8.64 -22.93 -14.55
CA VAL A 259 -7.54 -22.86 -13.57
C VAL A 259 -6.18 -22.96 -14.25
N ASP A 260 -6.06 -23.74 -15.32
CA ASP A 260 -4.80 -23.88 -16.08
C ASP A 260 -4.49 -22.61 -16.89
N LEU A 261 -5.49 -21.89 -17.38
CA LEU A 261 -5.30 -20.56 -17.99
C LEU A 261 -5.05 -19.48 -16.94
N GLU A 262 -5.70 -19.53 -15.78
CA GLU A 262 -5.52 -18.55 -14.70
C GLU A 262 -4.14 -18.68 -14.03
N LEU A 263 -3.66 -19.93 -13.85
CA LEU A 263 -2.29 -20.24 -13.40
C LEU A 263 -1.28 -20.17 -14.56
N GLY A 264 -1.68 -20.49 -15.80
CA GLY A 264 -0.82 -20.52 -16.99
C GLY A 264 -0.63 -19.17 -17.69
N ALA A 265 -1.54 -18.22 -17.45
CA ALA A 265 -1.30 -16.79 -17.62
C ALA A 265 -0.12 -16.32 -16.74
N SER A 266 0.31 -17.14 -15.77
CA SER A 266 1.54 -16.95 -15.00
C SER A 266 2.80 -17.59 -15.62
N LEU A 267 2.73 -18.32 -16.75
CA LEU A 267 3.90 -18.94 -17.40
C LEU A 267 4.04 -18.62 -18.90
N THR A 268 3.02 -18.06 -19.55
CA THR A 268 3.15 -17.54 -20.92
C THR A 268 2.80 -16.06 -21.09
N ASP A 269 2.18 -15.43 -20.07
CA ASP A 269 2.03 -13.97 -19.95
C ASP A 269 2.88 -13.38 -18.79
N ILE A 270 3.79 -14.18 -18.22
CA ILE A 270 4.90 -13.70 -17.37
C ILE A 270 6.26 -13.96 -18.05
N VAL A 271 6.34 -13.65 -19.34
CA VAL A 271 7.31 -12.59 -19.65
C VAL A 271 6.60 -11.32 -19.23
N ARG A 272 6.70 -11.01 -17.93
CA ARG A 272 6.45 -9.66 -17.44
C ARG A 272 7.43 -8.81 -18.20
N THR A 273 6.99 -8.21 -19.30
CA THR A 273 7.55 -6.93 -19.69
C THR A 273 7.17 -6.01 -18.56
N GLU A 274 8.07 -5.85 -17.59
CA GLU A 274 8.10 -4.76 -16.61
C GLU A 274 8.12 -3.35 -17.29
N ASP A 275 7.93 -3.30 -18.60
CA ASP A 275 7.98 -2.15 -19.49
C ASP A 275 6.63 -1.76 -20.12
N ALA A 276 5.52 -2.40 -19.80
CA ALA A 276 4.20 -1.89 -20.17
C ALA A 276 3.77 -0.73 -19.26
N HIS A 277 4.67 0.24 -19.08
CA HIS A 277 4.29 1.62 -18.80
C HIS A 277 3.54 2.13 -20.04
N VAL A 278 2.25 1.83 -20.14
CA VAL A 278 1.35 2.59 -21.01
C VAL A 278 1.18 3.94 -20.32
N ARG A 279 2.11 4.83 -20.66
CA ARG A 279 2.21 6.16 -20.07
C ARG A 279 0.99 6.98 -20.50
N GLU A 280 0.69 8.01 -19.71
CA GLU A 280 -0.30 9.02 -20.07
C GLU A 280 -0.07 9.50 -21.52
N GLY A 281 -1.14 9.54 -22.32
CA GLY A 281 -1.10 9.89 -23.74
C GLY A 281 -0.86 8.72 -24.71
N SER A 282 -0.41 7.54 -24.24
CA SER A 282 -0.13 6.40 -25.11
C SER A 282 -1.38 5.87 -25.82
N PHE A 283 -1.25 5.59 -27.12
CA PHE A 283 -2.31 4.97 -27.91
C PHE A 283 -2.29 3.44 -27.82
N VAL A 284 -3.46 2.83 -27.74
CA VAL A 284 -3.65 1.38 -27.71
C VAL A 284 -4.78 1.02 -28.67
N PHE A 285 -4.67 -0.12 -29.36
CA PHE A 285 -5.74 -0.60 -30.24
C PHE A 285 -6.47 -1.78 -29.61
N ASP A 286 -7.75 -1.61 -29.36
CA ASP A 286 -8.65 -2.64 -28.85
C ASP A 286 -9.48 -3.24 -29.99
N ALA A 287 -9.56 -4.57 -30.08
CA ALA A 287 -10.27 -5.25 -31.17
C ALA A 287 -11.78 -5.00 -31.16
N SER A 288 -12.36 -4.69 -29.99
CA SER A 288 -13.79 -4.43 -29.80
C SER A 288 -14.16 -2.95 -29.78
N ARG A 289 -13.27 -2.08 -29.29
CA ARG A 289 -13.51 -0.65 -29.07
C ARG A 289 -12.75 0.28 -30.03
N GLY A 290 -11.84 -0.27 -30.84
CA GLY A 290 -11.06 0.48 -31.81
C GLY A 290 -9.86 1.19 -31.18
N LEU A 291 -9.51 2.38 -31.70
CA LEU A 291 -8.37 3.13 -31.21
C LEU A 291 -8.70 3.82 -29.87
N MET A 292 -7.90 3.53 -28.85
CA MET A 292 -7.99 4.05 -27.50
C MET A 292 -6.73 4.87 -27.17
N GLN A 293 -6.84 5.78 -26.21
CA GLN A 293 -5.73 6.55 -25.67
C GLN A 293 -5.81 6.58 -24.15
N VAL A 294 -4.67 6.49 -23.47
CA VAL A 294 -4.62 6.67 -22.01
C VAL A 294 -4.75 8.15 -21.68
N LEU A 295 -5.88 8.51 -21.07
CA LEU A 295 -6.17 9.84 -20.56
C LEU A 295 -6.56 9.73 -19.07
N ASP A 296 -5.92 10.52 -18.23
CA ASP A 296 -6.03 10.52 -16.76
C ASP A 296 -5.83 9.12 -16.14
N GLY A 297 -4.95 8.31 -16.74
CA GLY A 297 -4.71 6.92 -16.32
C GLY A 297 -5.81 5.91 -16.71
N THR A 298 -6.78 6.30 -17.55
CA THR A 298 -7.83 5.40 -18.06
C THR A 298 -7.81 5.32 -19.59
N LEU A 299 -8.27 4.21 -20.16
CA LEU A 299 -8.40 4.07 -21.62
C LEU A 299 -9.66 4.76 -22.13
N ALA A 300 -9.49 5.89 -22.81
CA ALA A 300 -10.55 6.64 -23.46
C ALA A 300 -10.60 6.35 -24.98
N PRO A 301 -11.78 6.18 -25.59
CA PRO A 301 -11.89 5.99 -27.04
C PRO A 301 -11.53 7.27 -27.79
N VAL A 302 -10.71 7.16 -28.84
CA VAL A 302 -10.34 8.30 -29.68
C VAL A 302 -11.53 8.65 -30.59
N PRO A 303 -12.09 9.89 -30.52
CA PRO A 303 -13.26 10.25 -31.29
C PRO A 303 -12.97 10.21 -32.80
N VAL A 304 -13.86 9.56 -33.56
CA VAL A 304 -13.76 9.43 -35.01
C VAL A 304 -14.56 10.54 -35.70
N ARG A 305 -13.89 11.34 -36.53
CA ARG A 305 -14.51 12.41 -37.30
C ARG A 305 -15.40 11.83 -38.41
N LYS A 306 -16.71 12.02 -38.29
CA LYS A 306 -17.69 11.75 -39.36
C LYS A 306 -17.91 13.02 -40.20
N GLY A 307 -17.16 13.18 -41.29
CA GLY A 307 -17.35 14.24 -42.30
C GLY A 307 -16.30 15.37 -42.31
N ARG A 308 -16.52 16.40 -43.17
CA ARG A 308 -15.53 17.46 -43.45
C ARG A 308 -15.38 18.53 -42.38
N SER A 309 -16.17 18.57 -41.31
CA SER A 309 -16.14 19.63 -40.28
C SER A 309 -16.32 19.16 -38.82
N GLY A 310 -16.24 17.85 -38.54
CA GLY A 310 -16.37 17.33 -37.16
C GLY A 310 -15.06 17.32 -36.36
N GLU A 311 -15.15 17.25 -35.04
CA GLU A 311 -14.01 17.04 -34.15
C GLU A 311 -13.55 15.56 -34.17
N GLY A 312 -12.27 15.32 -33.86
CA GLY A 312 -11.67 13.98 -33.79
C GLY A 312 -10.83 13.56 -34.99
N PHE A 313 -10.34 12.31 -34.94
CA PHE A 313 -9.42 11.74 -35.91
C PHE A 313 -10.17 11.30 -37.18
N SER A 314 -9.61 11.61 -38.34
CA SER A 314 -10.06 11.00 -39.60
C SER A 314 -9.71 9.51 -39.67
N GLU A 315 -10.46 8.73 -40.46
CA GLU A 315 -10.15 7.30 -40.68
C GLU A 315 -8.70 7.08 -41.14
N LYS A 316 -8.16 7.99 -41.95
CA LYS A 316 -6.75 7.95 -42.36
C LYS A 316 -5.81 8.08 -41.16
N GLN A 317 -6.07 9.02 -40.25
CA GLN A 317 -5.25 9.21 -39.04
C GLN A 317 -5.34 8.01 -38.10
N ILE A 318 -6.53 7.42 -37.91
CA ILE A 318 -6.71 6.20 -37.11
C ILE A 318 -5.89 5.05 -37.69
N ASN A 319 -5.93 4.86 -39.02
CA ASN A 319 -5.17 3.82 -39.68
C ASN A 319 -3.64 4.04 -39.58
N ILE A 320 -3.18 5.30 -39.59
CA ILE A 320 -1.77 5.66 -39.34
C ILE A 320 -1.38 5.26 -37.92
N VAL A 321 -2.11 5.73 -36.89
CA VAL A 321 -1.80 5.41 -35.49
C VAL A 321 -1.83 3.91 -35.23
N ARG A 322 -2.85 3.20 -35.75
CA ARG A 322 -2.94 1.73 -35.64
C ARG A 322 -1.71 1.02 -36.20
N LYS A 323 -1.04 1.58 -37.22
CA LYS A 323 0.18 1.01 -37.80
C LYS A 323 1.46 1.51 -37.14
N LEU A 324 1.44 2.64 -36.42
CA LEU A 324 2.56 3.10 -35.61
C LEU A 324 2.66 2.40 -34.25
N ILE A 325 1.54 1.97 -33.67
CA ILE A 325 1.52 1.23 -32.39
C ILE A 325 2.44 -0.01 -32.43
N PRO A 326 2.33 -0.94 -33.40
CA PRO A 326 3.26 -2.08 -33.48
C PRO A 326 4.71 -1.70 -33.72
N VAL A 327 4.96 -0.55 -34.37
CA VAL A 327 6.33 -0.03 -34.55
C VAL A 327 6.87 0.40 -33.19
N ARG A 328 6.14 1.24 -32.44
CA ARG A 328 6.48 1.66 -31.08
C ARG A 328 6.79 0.48 -30.17
N ASP A 329 5.88 -0.48 -30.13
CA ASP A 329 5.97 -1.62 -29.21
C ASP A 329 7.18 -2.50 -29.56
N ALA A 330 7.46 -2.71 -30.84
CA ALA A 330 8.65 -3.43 -31.29
C ALA A 330 9.95 -2.67 -30.99
N VAL A 331 9.96 -1.33 -31.08
CA VAL A 331 11.12 -0.52 -30.68
C VAL A 331 11.38 -0.67 -29.19
N ARG A 332 10.38 -0.52 -28.34
CA ARG A 332 10.53 -0.71 -26.88
C ARG A 332 11.04 -2.10 -26.55
N ALA A 333 10.49 -3.13 -27.17
CA ALA A 333 10.94 -4.51 -26.95
C ALA A 333 12.43 -4.70 -27.30
N VAL A 334 12.90 -4.13 -28.41
CA VAL A 334 14.32 -4.18 -28.78
C VAL A 334 15.19 -3.46 -27.74
N LEU A 335 14.79 -2.26 -27.32
CA LEU A 335 15.54 -1.49 -26.32
C LEU A 335 15.58 -2.20 -24.96
N LYS A 336 14.46 -2.78 -24.52
CA LYS A 336 14.39 -3.53 -23.27
C LYS A 336 15.29 -4.76 -23.30
N ALA A 337 15.22 -5.54 -24.37
CA ALA A 337 16.09 -6.70 -24.53
C ALA A 337 17.58 -6.29 -24.55
N GLN A 338 17.93 -5.14 -25.13
CA GLN A 338 19.30 -4.63 -25.08
C GLN A 338 19.71 -4.18 -23.67
N GLU A 339 18.82 -3.51 -22.93
CA GLU A 339 19.03 -3.07 -21.55
C GLU A 339 19.28 -4.27 -20.60
N THR A 340 18.49 -5.34 -20.73
CA THR A 340 18.57 -6.54 -19.88
C THR A 340 19.52 -7.61 -20.42
N ASP A 341 20.33 -7.27 -21.41
CA ASP A 341 21.27 -8.17 -22.09
C ASP A 341 20.67 -9.50 -22.62
N GLN A 342 19.41 -9.47 -23.05
CA GLN A 342 18.68 -10.61 -23.61
C GLN A 342 18.80 -10.64 -25.15
N PRO A 343 18.68 -11.80 -25.83
CA PRO A 343 18.73 -11.86 -27.30
C PRO A 343 17.66 -10.99 -27.99
N TRP A 344 18.06 -9.99 -28.79
CA TRP A 344 17.14 -9.03 -29.44
C TRP A 344 16.98 -9.20 -30.97
N ARG A 345 17.63 -10.21 -31.58
CA ARG A 345 17.66 -10.36 -33.05
C ARG A 345 16.27 -10.63 -33.64
N ASP A 346 15.46 -11.46 -32.99
CA ASP A 346 14.09 -11.75 -33.43
C ASP A 346 13.17 -10.52 -33.25
N LEU A 347 13.42 -9.71 -32.22
CA LEU A 347 12.71 -8.46 -32.00
C LEU A 347 13.04 -7.43 -33.08
N GLN A 348 14.29 -7.37 -33.55
CA GLN A 348 14.67 -6.55 -34.72
C GLN A 348 13.97 -7.00 -36.00
N VAL A 349 13.73 -8.31 -36.18
CA VAL A 349 12.94 -8.81 -37.30
C VAL A 349 11.48 -8.36 -37.19
N LYS A 350 10.87 -8.46 -36.00
CA LYS A 350 9.51 -7.94 -35.74
C LYS A 350 9.41 -6.44 -36.03
N LEU A 351 10.39 -5.66 -35.55
CA LEU A 351 10.49 -4.22 -35.81
C LEU A 351 10.58 -3.93 -37.32
N ARG A 352 11.41 -4.68 -38.05
CA ARG A 352 11.56 -4.57 -39.50
C ARG A 352 10.26 -4.87 -40.25
N ILE A 353 9.51 -5.88 -39.83
CA ILE A 353 8.21 -6.23 -40.41
C ILE A 353 7.20 -5.11 -40.16
N ALA A 354 7.10 -4.61 -38.93
CA ALA A 354 6.19 -3.53 -38.56
C ALA A 354 6.50 -2.24 -39.34
N TRP A 355 7.77 -1.82 -39.37
CA TRP A 355 8.23 -0.65 -40.12
C TRP A 355 7.98 -0.80 -41.63
N SER A 356 8.34 -1.93 -42.23
CA SER A 356 8.10 -2.18 -43.66
C SER A 356 6.61 -2.17 -44.01
N SER A 357 5.75 -2.69 -43.12
CA SER A 357 4.30 -2.63 -43.28
C SER A 357 3.78 -1.20 -43.21
N PHE A 358 4.35 -0.35 -42.34
CA PHE A 358 3.98 1.06 -42.24
C PHE A 358 4.38 1.82 -43.51
N VAL A 359 5.65 1.72 -43.90
CA VAL A 359 6.21 2.44 -45.06
C VAL A 359 5.48 2.09 -46.36
N ARG A 360 5.11 0.81 -46.55
CA ARG A 360 4.31 0.38 -47.72
C ARG A 360 2.93 1.03 -47.79
N GLY A 361 2.31 1.30 -46.63
CA GLY A 361 0.96 1.85 -46.55
C GLY A 361 0.90 3.38 -46.57
N PHE A 362 1.89 4.05 -45.95
CA PHE A 362 1.84 5.48 -45.64
C PHE A 362 3.08 6.27 -46.04
N GLY A 363 4.10 5.63 -46.61
CA GLY A 363 5.41 6.24 -46.86
C GLY A 363 6.25 6.37 -45.57
N PRO A 364 7.37 7.10 -45.62
CA PRO A 364 8.23 7.32 -44.45
C PRO A 364 7.49 7.83 -43.21
N ILE A 365 7.86 7.35 -42.02
CA ILE A 365 7.31 7.84 -40.75
C ILE A 365 7.56 9.35 -40.61
N ASN A 366 8.77 9.79 -40.94
CA ASN A 366 9.24 11.18 -40.89
C ASN A 366 8.91 11.99 -42.14
N HIS A 367 8.02 11.50 -43.03
CA HIS A 367 7.58 12.26 -44.21
C HIS A 367 7.19 13.68 -43.81
N THR A 368 7.81 14.66 -44.46
CA THR A 368 7.69 16.08 -44.10
C THR A 368 7.28 16.89 -45.33
N ARG A 369 6.24 17.70 -45.19
CA ARG A 369 5.76 18.65 -46.20
C ARG A 369 6.19 20.06 -45.81
N VAL A 370 6.95 20.70 -46.70
CA VAL A 370 7.39 22.08 -46.55
C VAL A 370 6.46 22.99 -47.36
N SER A 371 5.97 24.06 -46.75
CA SER A 371 5.20 25.11 -47.42
C SER A 371 5.79 26.47 -47.07
N ILE A 372 6.10 27.26 -48.09
CA ILE A 372 6.59 28.63 -47.96
C ILE A 372 5.42 29.56 -48.24
N THR A 373 5.09 30.42 -47.27
CA THR A 373 4.08 31.48 -47.44
C THR A 373 4.79 32.82 -47.37
N GLU A 374 4.64 33.65 -48.40
CA GLU A 374 5.18 35.01 -48.45
C GLU A 374 4.11 36.01 -48.06
N ASN A 375 4.41 36.90 -47.11
CA ASN A 375 3.50 37.96 -46.70
C ASN A 375 3.64 39.16 -47.66
N GLU A 376 2.66 39.34 -48.55
CA GLU A 376 2.65 40.40 -49.57
C GLU A 376 2.79 41.83 -49.00
N ALA A 377 2.48 42.04 -47.72
CA ALA A 377 2.57 43.36 -47.07
C ALA A 377 3.93 43.65 -46.42
N THR A 378 4.70 42.63 -46.04
CA THR A 378 5.97 42.79 -45.29
C THR A 378 7.18 42.19 -46.00
N GLY A 379 6.98 41.39 -47.05
CA GLY A 379 8.04 40.66 -47.75
C GLY A 379 8.66 39.50 -46.95
N GLU A 380 8.10 39.17 -45.78
CA GLU A 380 8.58 38.08 -44.94
C GLU A 380 8.10 36.73 -45.46
N THR A 381 9.04 35.80 -45.65
CA THR A 381 8.76 34.41 -46.01
C THR A 381 8.70 33.54 -44.76
N ARG A 382 7.59 32.81 -44.57
CA ARG A 382 7.41 31.84 -43.49
C ARG A 382 7.39 30.42 -44.05
N GLU A 383 8.39 29.65 -43.68
CA GLU A 383 8.47 28.22 -43.98
C GLU A 383 7.76 27.41 -42.88
N THR A 384 6.87 26.50 -43.27
CA THR A 384 6.11 25.63 -42.36
C THR A 384 6.37 24.17 -42.70
N HIS A 385 6.87 23.39 -41.74
CA HIS A 385 7.11 21.96 -41.86
C HIS A 385 5.97 21.19 -41.20
N ARG A 386 5.33 20.27 -41.94
CA ARG A 386 4.24 19.42 -41.44
C ARG A 386 4.59 17.96 -41.62
N ARG A 387 4.48 17.15 -40.56
CA ARG A 387 4.75 15.71 -40.55
C ARG A 387 3.44 14.92 -40.49
N PRO A 388 2.73 14.68 -41.61
CA PRO A 388 1.38 14.13 -41.59
C PRO A 388 1.25 12.74 -40.97
N ASN A 389 2.33 11.94 -40.97
CA ASN A 389 2.36 10.59 -40.38
C ASN A 389 2.59 10.62 -38.87
N LEU A 390 3.40 11.55 -38.35
CA LEU A 390 3.62 11.73 -36.91
C LEU A 390 2.57 12.62 -36.25
N GLN A 391 1.97 13.57 -36.98
CA GLN A 391 0.97 14.51 -36.46
C GLN A 391 -0.16 13.84 -35.65
N PRO A 392 -0.80 12.73 -36.11
CA PRO A 392 -1.84 12.06 -35.33
C PRO A 392 -1.29 11.25 -34.14
N PHE A 393 0.02 11.07 -34.03
CA PHE A 393 0.66 10.27 -32.99
C PHE A 393 1.40 11.13 -31.95
N LEU A 394 1.34 12.47 -32.05
CA LEU A 394 2.08 13.40 -31.20
C LEU A 394 1.78 13.28 -29.71
N ASP A 395 0.54 12.92 -29.38
CA ASP A 395 0.12 12.77 -27.99
C ASP A 395 0.68 11.47 -27.36
N ASP A 396 1.25 10.57 -28.17
CA ASP A 396 1.95 9.40 -27.65
C ASP A 396 3.31 9.84 -27.07
N PRO A 397 3.64 9.44 -25.82
CA PRO A 397 4.91 9.79 -25.20
C PRO A 397 6.12 9.25 -25.97
N ASP A 398 5.95 8.19 -26.77
CA ASP A 398 7.02 7.60 -27.59
C ASP A 398 6.96 8.03 -29.06
N CYS A 399 6.21 9.08 -29.39
CA CYS A 399 6.18 9.63 -30.75
C CYS A 399 7.59 9.91 -31.27
N TRP A 400 8.45 10.54 -30.46
CA TRP A 400 9.81 10.88 -30.86
C TRP A 400 10.76 9.69 -30.85
N LEU A 401 10.48 8.67 -30.05
CA LEU A 401 11.18 7.40 -30.10
C LEU A 401 10.88 6.68 -31.43
N VAL A 402 9.62 6.66 -31.86
CA VAL A 402 9.24 6.10 -33.16
C VAL A 402 9.82 6.92 -34.31
N ALA A 403 9.92 8.24 -34.17
CA ALA A 403 10.56 9.10 -35.17
C ALA A 403 12.07 8.84 -35.31
N SER A 404 12.77 8.42 -34.25
CA SER A 404 14.23 8.27 -34.28
C SER A 404 14.72 7.03 -35.03
N ILE A 405 13.83 6.09 -35.38
CA ILE A 405 14.23 4.80 -35.95
C ILE A 405 14.57 4.87 -37.44
N GLU A 406 14.27 5.97 -38.13
CA GLU A 406 14.58 6.12 -39.55
C GLU A 406 15.27 7.45 -39.85
N ASN A 407 16.21 7.40 -40.79
CA ASN A 407 16.89 8.56 -41.33
C ASN A 407 16.16 9.00 -42.60
N TYR A 408 15.40 10.09 -42.50
CA TYR A 408 14.60 10.63 -43.59
C TYR A 408 15.34 11.74 -44.34
N ASP A 409 15.27 11.68 -45.66
CA ASP A 409 15.83 12.66 -46.60
C ASP A 409 14.70 13.48 -47.22
N LEU A 410 14.72 14.79 -46.96
CA LEU A 410 13.74 15.76 -47.43
C LEU A 410 13.75 15.94 -48.95
N ASP A 411 14.91 15.82 -49.60
CA ASP A 411 15.06 16.10 -51.03
C ASP A 411 14.55 14.94 -51.88
N THR A 412 14.73 13.71 -51.39
CA THR A 412 14.33 12.49 -52.11
C THR A 412 13.00 11.92 -51.65
N ASP A 413 12.42 12.42 -50.55
CA ASP A 413 11.23 11.87 -49.89
C ASP A 413 11.39 10.36 -49.58
N THR A 414 12.60 9.96 -49.17
CA THR A 414 12.92 8.57 -48.83
C THR A 414 13.45 8.45 -47.40
N ALA A 415 13.25 7.28 -46.78
CA ALA A 415 13.80 6.98 -45.46
C ALA A 415 14.61 5.69 -45.48
N LYS A 416 15.73 5.70 -44.75
CA LYS A 416 16.59 4.53 -44.51
C LYS A 416 16.42 4.04 -43.07
N PRO A 417 16.44 2.73 -42.82
CA PRO A 417 16.44 2.20 -41.45
C PRO A 417 17.61 2.75 -40.64
N GLY A 418 17.35 3.14 -39.40
CA GLY A 418 18.37 3.58 -38.45
C GLY A 418 19.13 2.42 -37.79
N PRO A 419 20.12 2.73 -36.92
CA PRO A 419 21.01 1.73 -36.33
C PRO A 419 20.29 0.62 -35.54
N ILE A 420 19.15 0.93 -34.91
CA ILE A 420 18.37 -0.04 -34.10
C ILE A 420 17.96 -1.30 -34.87
N PHE A 421 17.92 -1.25 -36.21
CA PHE A 421 17.55 -2.38 -37.07
C PHE A 421 18.69 -3.39 -37.32
N SER A 422 19.94 -3.04 -36.99
CA SER A 422 21.13 -3.82 -37.29
C SER A 422 22.12 -3.91 -36.13
N GLU A 423 22.11 -2.94 -35.23
CA GLU A 423 23.14 -2.72 -34.23
C GLU A 423 22.53 -2.63 -32.83
N ARG A 424 23.38 -2.78 -31.81
CA ARG A 424 23.03 -2.45 -30.43
C ARG A 424 23.08 -0.93 -30.26
N VAL A 425 22.02 -0.35 -29.70
CA VAL A 425 21.90 1.10 -29.47
C VAL A 425 21.90 1.46 -27.97
N ILE A 426 21.62 0.50 -27.09
CA ILE A 426 21.77 0.64 -25.63
C ILE A 426 22.64 -0.50 -25.09
N ALA A 427 23.53 -0.17 -24.15
CA ALA A 427 24.32 -1.15 -23.41
C ALA A 427 23.69 -1.39 -22.04
N PRO A 428 23.75 -2.62 -21.51
CA PRO A 428 23.41 -2.87 -20.10
C PRO A 428 24.29 -1.99 -19.20
N PRO A 429 23.83 -1.63 -17.99
CA PRO A 429 24.70 -0.99 -17.01
C PRO A 429 25.95 -1.85 -16.82
N SER A 430 27.12 -1.23 -16.92
CA SER A 430 28.37 -1.95 -16.72
C SER A 430 28.36 -2.60 -15.34
N PRO A 431 28.80 -3.86 -15.22
CA PRO A 431 28.95 -4.48 -13.91
C PRO A 431 29.84 -3.58 -13.03
N PRO A 432 29.54 -3.47 -11.73
CA PRO A 432 30.37 -2.68 -10.83
C PRO A 432 31.79 -3.23 -10.86
N VAL A 433 32.76 -2.32 -10.98
CA VAL A 433 34.17 -2.69 -10.92
C VAL A 433 34.51 -2.85 -9.45
N ILE A 434 34.70 -4.10 -9.03
CA ILE A 434 35.05 -4.44 -7.65
C ILE A 434 36.56 -4.56 -7.57
N THR A 435 37.19 -3.65 -6.82
CA THR A 435 38.65 -3.62 -6.63
C THR A 435 39.09 -3.78 -5.18
N SER A 436 38.15 -3.75 -4.25
CA SER A 436 38.38 -3.84 -2.81
C SER A 436 37.18 -4.46 -2.10
N ALA A 437 37.38 -4.94 -0.88
CA ALA A 437 36.27 -5.44 -0.06
C ALA A 437 35.23 -4.36 0.25
N ALA A 438 35.63 -3.09 0.33
CA ALA A 438 34.70 -1.97 0.48
C ALA A 438 33.78 -1.79 -0.74
N ASP A 439 34.31 -1.95 -1.96
CA ASP A 439 33.51 -1.91 -3.19
C ASP A 439 32.52 -3.07 -3.21
N ALA A 440 32.97 -4.27 -2.84
CA ALA A 440 32.14 -5.45 -2.77
C ALA A 440 31.01 -5.29 -1.71
N LEU A 441 31.33 -4.77 -0.53
CA LEU A 441 30.35 -4.45 0.51
C LEU A 441 29.27 -3.49 0.00
N ALA A 442 29.65 -2.44 -0.75
CA ALA A 442 28.68 -1.50 -1.32
C ALA A 442 27.75 -2.18 -2.34
N VAL A 443 28.28 -3.09 -3.17
CA VAL A 443 27.48 -3.89 -4.11
C VAL A 443 26.49 -4.77 -3.35
N VAL A 444 26.95 -5.48 -2.32
CA VAL A 444 26.11 -6.37 -1.50
C VAL A 444 25.01 -5.60 -0.76
N LEU A 445 25.32 -4.42 -0.21
CA LEU A 445 24.33 -3.57 0.43
C LEU A 445 23.27 -3.07 -0.56
N ASN A 446 23.67 -2.73 -1.79
CA ASN A 446 22.73 -2.33 -2.85
C ASN A 446 21.84 -3.50 -3.33
N GLU A 447 22.38 -4.72 -3.35
CA GLU A 447 21.65 -5.91 -3.83
C GLU A 447 20.77 -6.57 -2.75
N ARG A 448 21.26 -6.70 -1.52
CA ARG A 448 20.64 -7.49 -0.45
C ARG A 448 20.15 -6.67 0.75
N GLY A 449 20.63 -5.43 0.92
CA GLY A 449 20.23 -4.55 2.02
C GLY A 449 20.78 -4.91 3.41
N HIS A 450 21.66 -5.90 3.52
CA HIS A 450 22.37 -6.25 4.75
C HIS A 450 23.80 -6.73 4.43
N VAL A 451 24.67 -6.82 5.43
CA VAL A 451 26.03 -7.37 5.25
C VAL A 451 25.93 -8.88 5.06
N ASP A 452 26.55 -9.38 3.98
CA ASP A 452 26.62 -10.80 3.65
C ASP A 452 28.06 -11.16 3.27
N ILE A 453 28.79 -11.76 4.22
CA ILE A 453 30.22 -12.05 4.07
C ILE A 453 30.46 -13.10 2.99
N ASP A 454 29.58 -14.09 2.86
CA ASP A 454 29.72 -15.16 1.87
C ASP A 454 29.61 -14.60 0.45
N HIS A 455 28.67 -13.68 0.21
CA HIS A 455 28.52 -13.00 -1.08
C HIS A 455 29.69 -12.07 -1.38
N ILE A 456 30.22 -11.34 -0.38
CA ILE A 456 31.41 -10.50 -0.55
C ILE A 456 32.63 -11.34 -0.92
N ALA A 457 32.82 -12.49 -0.24
CA ALA A 457 33.91 -13.43 -0.52
C ALA A 457 33.81 -14.02 -1.94
N GLU A 458 32.59 -14.33 -2.39
CA GLU A 458 32.34 -14.79 -3.76
C GLU A 458 32.75 -13.72 -4.80
N LEU A 459 32.38 -12.46 -4.57
CA LEU A 459 32.68 -11.34 -5.48
C LEU A 459 34.18 -11.03 -5.58
N LEU A 460 34.94 -11.22 -4.50
CA LEU A 460 36.39 -11.00 -4.47
C LEU A 460 37.21 -12.25 -4.84
N HIS A 461 36.57 -13.42 -4.89
CA HIS A 461 37.24 -14.72 -5.01
C HIS A 461 38.25 -14.99 -3.89
N GLU A 462 37.90 -14.57 -2.67
CA GLU A 462 38.70 -14.74 -1.45
C GLU A 462 37.94 -15.57 -0.41
N ASP A 463 38.60 -15.92 0.69
CA ASP A 463 37.95 -16.56 1.83
C ASP A 463 37.31 -15.54 2.78
N GLY A 464 36.27 -15.97 3.50
CA GLY A 464 35.53 -15.09 4.41
C GLY A 464 36.39 -14.50 5.54
N GLU A 465 37.43 -15.19 6.03
CA GLU A 465 38.31 -14.64 7.08
C GLU A 465 39.18 -13.50 6.54
N THR A 466 39.71 -13.63 5.32
CA THR A 466 40.44 -12.57 4.63
C THR A 466 39.55 -11.34 4.39
N VAL A 467 38.31 -11.54 3.93
CA VAL A 467 37.32 -10.47 3.74
C VAL A 467 37.02 -9.74 5.05
N ILE A 468 36.78 -10.48 6.14
CA ILE A 468 36.54 -9.90 7.47
C ILE A 468 37.75 -9.08 7.92
N GLY A 469 38.96 -9.57 7.66
CA GLY A 469 40.21 -8.87 7.94
C GLY A 469 40.37 -7.58 7.15
N GLU A 470 40.05 -7.58 5.86
CA GLU A 470 40.13 -6.40 4.98
C GLU A 470 39.07 -5.34 5.34
N LEU A 471 37.83 -5.76 5.60
CA LEU A 471 36.76 -4.85 6.01
C LEU A 471 36.99 -4.26 7.40
N GLY A 472 37.69 -4.98 8.29
CA GLY A 472 38.16 -4.46 9.57
C GLY A 472 37.04 -3.84 10.41
N SER A 473 37.15 -2.53 10.69
CA SER A 473 36.20 -1.76 11.50
C SER A 473 34.97 -1.26 10.73
N ALA A 474 34.85 -1.56 9.43
CA ALA A 474 33.65 -1.23 8.65
C ALA A 474 32.44 -2.10 9.02
N ILE A 475 32.69 -3.29 9.60
CA ILE A 475 31.67 -4.27 9.97
C ILE A 475 31.93 -4.84 11.36
N TYR A 476 30.87 -5.21 12.05
CA TYR A 476 30.92 -5.92 13.34
C TYR A 476 29.95 -7.09 13.32
N ARG A 477 30.32 -8.15 14.02
CA ARG A 477 29.44 -9.31 14.21
C ARG A 477 28.72 -9.14 15.54
N ASP A 478 27.40 -9.12 15.53
CA ASP A 478 26.61 -8.95 16.74
C ASP A 478 26.66 -10.23 17.60
N PRO A 479 27.11 -10.17 18.87
CA PRO A 479 27.13 -11.32 19.76
C PRO A 479 25.73 -11.83 20.15
N ALA A 480 24.67 -11.03 20.01
CA ALA A 480 23.32 -11.41 20.42
C ALA A 480 22.68 -12.43 19.46
N ASP A 481 22.87 -12.25 18.15
CA ASP A 481 22.25 -13.08 17.12
C ASP A 481 23.25 -13.65 16.09
N GLY A 482 24.51 -13.24 16.13
CA GLY A 482 25.56 -13.69 15.23
C GLY A 482 25.56 -13.01 13.85
N SER A 483 24.67 -12.04 13.61
CA SER A 483 24.54 -11.31 12.35
C SER A 483 25.71 -10.37 12.10
N TRP A 484 26.00 -10.10 10.83
CA TRP A 484 26.98 -9.08 10.44
C TRP A 484 26.26 -7.76 10.18
N GLN A 485 26.77 -6.69 10.79
CA GLN A 485 26.23 -5.34 10.68
C GLN A 485 27.33 -4.37 10.25
N THR A 486 26.94 -3.31 9.56
CA THR A 486 27.84 -2.19 9.28
C THR A 486 28.16 -1.44 10.58
N SER A 487 29.28 -0.72 10.60
CA SER A 487 29.74 -0.01 11.80
C SER A 487 28.75 1.03 12.32
N ASP A 488 28.08 1.76 11.43
CA ASP A 488 27.03 2.73 11.76
C ASP A 488 25.78 2.09 12.37
N ALA A 489 25.39 0.91 11.89
CA ALA A 489 24.28 0.15 12.46
C ALA A 489 24.64 -0.44 13.84
N TYR A 490 25.84 -1.04 13.97
CA TYR A 490 26.24 -1.69 15.21
C TYR A 490 26.53 -0.69 16.34
N LEU A 491 27.24 0.40 16.05
CA LEU A 491 27.68 1.42 17.02
C LEU A 491 26.62 2.49 17.32
N SER A 492 25.36 2.23 17.01
CA SER A 492 24.23 3.11 17.31
C SER A 492 23.15 2.42 18.15
N GLY A 493 22.23 3.19 18.73
CA GLY A 493 21.15 2.69 19.59
C GLY A 493 21.61 2.43 21.03
N PRO A 494 21.17 1.34 21.70
CA PRO A 494 21.47 1.06 23.11
C PRO A 494 22.91 0.55 23.30
N VAL A 495 23.90 1.42 23.06
CA VAL A 495 25.34 1.07 23.06
C VAL A 495 25.89 0.62 24.41
N ARG A 496 25.24 0.98 25.53
CA ARG A 496 25.60 0.50 26.87
C ARG A 496 25.26 -0.98 27.05
N ASP A 497 24.05 -1.37 26.66
CA ASP A 497 23.60 -2.77 26.73
C ASP A 497 24.40 -3.63 25.75
N LYS A 498 24.66 -3.12 24.54
CA LYS A 498 25.53 -3.77 23.56
C LYS A 498 26.95 -3.97 24.08
N LEU A 499 27.52 -3.00 24.81
CA LEU A 499 28.85 -3.13 25.42
C LEU A 499 28.88 -4.26 26.44
N ALA A 500 27.90 -4.30 27.35
CA ALA A 500 27.82 -5.36 28.36
C ALA A 500 27.69 -6.77 27.74
N ILE A 501 26.90 -6.90 26.66
CA ILE A 501 26.78 -8.18 25.93
C ILE A 501 28.10 -8.52 25.23
N ALA A 502 28.76 -7.54 24.61
CA ALA A 502 30.04 -7.74 23.93
C ALA A 502 31.16 -8.13 24.89
N GLU A 503 31.23 -7.55 26.09
CA GLU A 503 32.19 -7.92 27.15
C GLU A 503 31.99 -9.37 27.59
N ALA A 504 30.75 -9.76 27.89
CA ALA A 504 30.43 -11.13 28.27
C ALA A 504 30.75 -12.15 27.15
N ALA A 505 30.52 -11.77 25.89
CA ALA A 505 30.87 -12.59 24.74
C ALA A 505 32.40 -12.67 24.54
N ALA A 506 33.14 -11.58 24.78
CA ALA A 506 34.59 -11.53 24.66
C ALA A 506 35.32 -12.39 25.69
N GLU A 507 34.72 -12.66 26.86
CA GLU A 507 35.25 -13.62 27.84
C GLU A 507 35.25 -15.07 27.30
N LEU A 508 34.29 -15.41 26.44
CA LEU A 508 34.14 -16.75 25.86
C LEU A 508 34.84 -16.88 24.51
N ASP A 509 34.77 -15.85 23.67
CA ASP A 509 35.36 -15.81 22.34
C ASP A 509 36.13 -14.48 22.13
N PRO A 510 37.48 -14.53 22.10
CA PRO A 510 38.31 -13.35 21.90
C PRO A 510 38.03 -12.56 20.62
N ALA A 511 37.33 -13.13 19.63
CA ALA A 511 36.97 -12.43 18.40
C ALA A 511 36.08 -11.19 18.64
N TYR A 512 35.32 -11.17 19.75
CA TYR A 512 34.47 -10.03 20.13
C TYR A 512 35.24 -8.90 20.83
N SER A 513 36.54 -9.04 21.09
CA SER A 513 37.34 -7.97 21.73
C SER A 513 37.31 -6.66 20.92
N ARG A 514 37.29 -6.75 19.59
CA ARG A 514 37.16 -5.59 18.71
C ARG A 514 35.82 -4.85 18.87
N ASN A 515 34.76 -5.60 19.21
CA ASN A 515 33.44 -5.02 19.42
C ASN A 515 33.43 -4.21 20.72
N VAL A 516 34.09 -4.71 21.76
CA VAL A 516 34.25 -4.03 23.06
C VAL A 516 35.00 -2.72 22.85
N GLU A 517 36.18 -2.75 22.23
CA GLU A 517 36.99 -1.54 21.98
C GLU A 517 36.21 -0.47 21.20
N ALA A 518 35.47 -0.88 20.17
CA ALA A 518 34.65 0.03 19.37
C ALA A 518 33.48 0.62 20.18
N LEU A 519 32.81 -0.19 21.00
CA LEU A 519 31.69 0.23 21.83
C LEU A 519 32.13 1.12 23.01
N GLU A 520 33.30 0.87 23.60
CA GLU A 520 33.92 1.76 24.61
C GLU A 520 34.15 3.16 24.05
N GLY A 521 34.61 3.25 22.78
CA GLY A 521 34.87 4.52 22.10
C GLY A 521 33.62 5.36 21.79
N VAL A 522 32.43 4.76 21.75
CA VAL A 522 31.16 5.44 21.44
C VAL A 522 30.23 5.59 22.66
N GLN A 523 30.75 5.37 23.87
CA GLN A 523 29.93 5.53 25.07
C GLN A 523 29.49 6.99 25.26
N PRO A 524 28.17 7.25 25.40
CA PRO A 524 27.70 8.59 25.69
C PRO A 524 28.19 9.01 27.08
N ALA A 525 28.63 10.27 27.18
CA ALA A 525 29.09 10.84 28.43
C ALA A 525 27.99 10.77 29.51
N ASP A 526 28.37 10.41 30.74
CA ASP A 526 27.46 10.46 31.86
C ASP A 526 27.03 11.91 32.13
N LEU A 527 25.73 12.10 32.33
CA LEU A 527 25.18 13.38 32.74
C LEU A 527 25.45 13.61 34.23
N SER A 528 25.93 14.80 34.58
CA SER A 528 26.06 15.20 35.99
C SER A 528 24.68 15.41 36.63
N PRO A 529 24.55 15.29 37.96
CA PRO A 529 23.27 15.55 38.65
C PRO A 529 22.68 16.94 38.35
N SER A 530 23.51 17.94 38.07
CA SER A 530 23.07 19.28 37.67
C SER A 530 22.49 19.38 36.26
N GLU A 531 22.85 18.44 35.37
CA GLU A 531 22.34 18.37 34.00
C GLU A 531 21.06 17.52 33.89
N ILE A 532 20.77 16.73 34.92
CA ILE A 532 19.56 15.92 35.03
C ILE A 532 18.45 16.76 35.62
N THR A 533 17.54 17.25 34.78
CA THR A 533 16.32 17.91 35.26
C THR A 533 15.25 16.86 35.57
N ALA A 534 15.14 16.48 36.84
CA ALA A 534 14.06 15.62 37.33
C ALA A 534 12.74 16.40 37.34
N ARG A 535 11.90 16.21 36.32
CA ARG A 535 10.53 16.75 36.32
C ARG A 535 9.57 15.70 36.84
N LEU A 536 8.53 16.15 37.53
CA LEU A 536 7.39 15.29 37.84
C LEU A 536 6.85 14.70 36.53
N GLY A 537 6.76 13.38 36.44
CA GLY A 537 6.33 12.66 35.23
C GLY A 537 7.46 12.11 34.37
N ALA A 538 8.73 12.37 34.72
CA ALA A 538 9.84 11.77 34.02
C ALA A 538 9.83 10.23 34.18
N PRO A 539 9.84 9.44 33.08
CA PRO A 539 9.58 8.00 33.11
C PRO A 539 10.67 7.17 33.79
N TRP A 540 11.80 7.78 34.16
CA TRP A 540 12.86 7.09 34.89
C TRP A 540 12.75 7.27 36.42
N ILE A 541 11.83 8.10 36.91
CA ILE A 541 11.60 8.29 38.34
C ILE A 541 10.76 7.11 38.89
N PRO A 542 11.15 6.46 39.99
CA PRO A 542 10.34 5.43 40.63
C PRO A 542 9.02 5.97 41.19
N ALA A 543 7.95 5.16 41.11
CA ALA A 543 6.65 5.53 41.69
C ALA A 543 6.71 5.69 43.22
N SER A 544 7.59 4.95 43.90
CA SER A 544 7.84 5.10 45.35
C SER A 544 8.25 6.51 45.72
N ASP A 545 9.14 7.11 44.94
CA ASP A 545 9.72 8.42 45.24
C ASP A 545 8.66 9.52 45.10
N VAL A 546 7.75 9.36 44.13
CA VAL A 546 6.61 10.26 43.96
C VAL A 546 5.58 10.07 45.09
N VAL A 547 5.37 8.85 45.57
CA VAL A 547 4.50 8.58 46.74
C VAL A 547 5.08 9.24 47.99
N ASP A 548 6.38 9.09 48.23
CA ASP A 548 7.07 9.69 49.38
C ASP A 548 7.03 11.23 49.31
N PHE A 549 7.24 11.81 48.12
CA PHE A 549 7.10 13.25 47.88
C PHE A 549 5.71 13.78 48.27
N VAL A 550 4.64 13.05 47.91
CA VAL A 550 3.27 13.46 48.22
C VAL A 550 2.95 13.26 49.70
N LYS A 551 3.49 12.22 50.32
CA LYS A 551 3.37 12.01 51.76
C LYS A 551 4.04 13.11 52.56
N GLU A 552 5.24 13.53 52.15
CA GLU A 552 5.99 14.61 52.79
C GLU A 552 5.31 15.98 52.59
N THR A 553 4.91 16.28 51.36
CA THR A 553 4.40 17.62 50.99
C THR A 553 2.93 17.82 51.37
N MET A 554 2.09 16.79 51.22
CA MET A 554 0.63 16.86 51.38
C MET A 554 0.08 16.02 52.55
N GLY A 555 0.96 15.38 53.35
CA GLY A 555 0.57 14.63 54.55
C GLY A 555 -0.39 13.47 54.31
N THR A 556 -0.38 12.89 53.10
CA THR A 556 -1.38 11.91 52.65
C THR A 556 -0.71 10.71 52.00
N ASP A 557 -1.08 9.50 52.45
CA ASP A 557 -0.70 8.27 51.78
C ASP A 557 -1.56 8.07 50.52
N ILE A 558 -0.92 8.07 49.36
CA ILE A 558 -1.58 7.86 48.06
C ILE A 558 -0.96 6.67 47.32
N ARG A 559 -1.72 6.08 46.39
CA ARG A 559 -1.19 5.03 45.52
C ARG A 559 -0.91 5.61 44.14
N ILE A 560 0.35 5.55 43.72
CA ILE A 560 0.77 5.91 42.37
C ILE A 560 1.28 4.65 41.68
N ARG A 561 0.85 4.43 40.45
CA ARG A 561 1.37 3.39 39.56
C ARG A 561 2.03 4.06 38.36
N HIS A 562 3.19 3.56 37.97
CA HIS A 562 3.92 4.02 36.81
C HIS A 562 4.09 2.85 35.83
N MET A 563 3.79 3.07 34.55
CA MET A 563 4.03 2.14 33.45
C MET A 563 5.17 2.70 32.57
N PRO A 564 6.42 2.24 32.77
CA PRO A 564 7.59 2.78 32.06
C PRO A 564 7.50 2.71 30.54
N GLU A 565 6.92 1.63 30.00
CA GLU A 565 6.83 1.36 28.56
C GLU A 565 5.97 2.38 27.82
N LEU A 566 4.98 2.95 28.52
CA LEU A 566 4.06 3.96 28.01
C LEU A 566 4.38 5.36 28.56
N ALA A 567 5.42 5.48 29.40
CA ALA A 567 5.72 6.68 30.18
C ALA A 567 4.47 7.29 30.86
N SER A 568 3.58 6.42 31.38
CA SER A 568 2.26 6.84 31.87
C SER A 568 2.10 6.60 33.37
N TRP A 569 1.43 7.54 34.03
CA TRP A 569 1.29 7.57 35.48
C TRP A 569 -0.18 7.55 35.88
N THR A 570 -0.54 6.63 36.76
CA THR A 570 -1.88 6.56 37.37
C THR A 570 -1.80 6.97 38.84
N VAL A 571 -2.55 8.00 39.21
CA VAL A 571 -2.62 8.51 40.59
C VAL A 571 -3.99 8.20 41.17
N ASP A 572 -4.06 7.38 42.23
CA ASP A 572 -5.28 7.23 43.02
C ASP A 572 -5.38 8.39 44.02
N ALA A 573 -5.98 9.48 43.56
CA ALA A 573 -5.95 10.77 44.23
C ALA A 573 -7.24 11.11 44.99
N ARG A 574 -8.19 10.16 45.09
CA ARG A 574 -9.52 10.39 45.70
C ARG A 574 -9.45 10.89 47.15
N MET A 575 -8.41 10.49 47.89
CA MET A 575 -8.17 10.93 49.28
C MET A 575 -7.96 12.45 49.40
N LEU A 576 -7.39 13.10 48.38
CA LEU A 576 -7.08 14.53 48.38
C LEU A 576 -8.30 15.41 48.04
N ALA A 577 -9.36 14.83 47.48
CA ALA A 577 -10.60 15.55 47.18
C ALA A 577 -11.41 15.92 48.43
N TYR A 578 -11.24 15.16 49.52
CA TYR A 578 -12.01 15.33 50.77
C TYR A 578 -11.19 15.95 51.91
N ARG A 579 -9.96 16.40 51.62
CA ARG A 579 -9.05 17.04 52.58
C ARG A 579 -8.88 18.53 52.29
N ALA A 580 -8.82 19.32 53.35
CA ALA A 580 -8.71 20.77 53.23
C ALA A 580 -7.41 21.19 52.52
N GLU A 581 -6.32 20.47 52.79
CA GLU A 581 -4.99 20.62 52.19
C GLU A 581 -5.05 20.42 50.67
N GLY A 582 -5.78 19.40 50.22
CA GLY A 582 -5.92 19.07 48.80
C GLY A 582 -6.86 19.99 48.01
N THR A 583 -7.83 20.65 48.67
CA THR A 583 -8.81 21.52 47.99
C THR A 583 -8.61 23.03 48.21
N SER A 584 -7.69 23.42 49.10
CA SER A 584 -7.48 24.83 49.47
C SER A 584 -6.02 25.28 49.46
N GLU A 585 -5.07 24.41 49.83
CA GLU A 585 -3.64 24.76 49.90
C GLU A 585 -2.89 24.38 48.63
N TRP A 586 -3.07 23.13 48.18
CA TRP A 586 -2.42 22.58 46.98
C TRP A 586 -3.34 22.44 45.77
N GLY A 587 -4.58 22.95 45.87
CA GLY A 587 -5.59 22.85 44.83
C GLY A 587 -6.80 23.75 45.09
N THR A 588 -7.86 23.55 44.31
CA THR A 588 -9.13 24.27 44.45
C THR A 588 -10.30 23.29 44.51
N LYS A 589 -11.49 23.76 44.90
CA LYS A 589 -12.72 22.95 44.84
C LYS A 589 -13.09 22.45 43.43
N ARG A 590 -12.66 23.14 42.38
CA ARG A 590 -12.91 22.75 40.98
C ARG A 590 -11.85 21.78 40.45
N ARG A 591 -10.68 21.76 41.09
CA ARG A 591 -9.52 21.01 40.64
C ARG A 591 -8.61 20.74 41.81
N HIS A 592 -8.70 19.57 42.40
CA HIS A 592 -8.00 19.28 43.66
C HIS A 592 -6.54 18.86 43.41
N ALA A 593 -5.70 18.92 44.44
CA ALA A 593 -4.26 18.66 44.35
C ALA A 593 -3.90 17.34 43.66
N GLY A 594 -4.72 16.30 43.88
CA GLY A 594 -4.59 15.01 43.21
C GLY A 594 -4.72 15.01 41.68
N GLU A 595 -5.61 15.84 41.11
CA GLU A 595 -5.76 15.99 39.66
C GLU A 595 -4.60 16.79 39.09
N LEU A 596 -4.18 17.86 39.78
CA LEU A 596 -3.00 18.65 39.41
C LEU A 596 -1.72 17.79 39.42
N LEU A 597 -1.59 16.88 40.39
CA LEU A 597 -0.50 15.91 40.45
C LEU A 597 -0.54 14.93 39.27
N ALA A 598 -1.73 14.39 38.95
CA ALA A 598 -1.90 13.50 37.82
C ALA A 598 -1.55 14.18 36.48
N ASP A 599 -1.90 15.45 36.32
CA ASP A 599 -1.57 16.21 35.12
C ASP A 599 -0.08 16.55 35.04
N ALA A 600 0.52 16.94 36.16
CA ALA A 600 1.97 17.15 36.23
C ALA A 600 2.74 15.88 35.87
N LEU A 601 2.32 14.71 36.38
CA LEU A 601 2.94 13.42 36.06
C LEU A 601 2.73 12.98 34.60
N ASN A 602 1.67 13.43 33.93
CA ASN A 602 1.39 13.07 32.54
C ASN A 602 1.63 14.23 31.56
N SER A 603 2.38 15.27 31.96
CA SER A 603 2.66 16.47 31.16
C SER A 603 1.42 17.13 30.55
N ARG A 604 0.28 17.07 31.25
CA ARG A 604 -0.97 17.72 30.87
C ARG A 604 -1.03 19.11 31.47
N ILE A 605 -1.63 20.04 30.73
CA ILE A 605 -1.85 21.41 31.22
C ILE A 605 -3.19 21.42 31.97
N PRO A 606 -3.22 21.94 33.21
CA PRO A 606 -4.43 21.97 34.03
C PRO A 606 -5.64 22.66 33.43
#